data_AF-A0A7L2TXT5-F1
#
_entry.id   AF-A0A7L2TXT5-F1
#
_cell.length_a   1.000
_cell.length_b   1.000
_cell.length_c   1.000
_cell.angle_alpha   90.00
_cell.angle_beta   90.00
_cell.angle_gamma   90.00
#
_symmetry.space_group_name_H-M   'P 1'
#
loop_
_entity.id
_entity.type
_entity.pdbx_description
1 polymer ?
#
loop_
_entity_poly.entity_id
_entity_poly.type
_entity_poly.pdbx_seq_one_letter_code
_entity_poly.pdbx_strand_id
1 'polypeptide(L)'
;EKIAKKQSTTATSTLLTLLPLFVFTQIFGLSSVAQVVLGKGNNGQYLSINMAFGIGVTLGIYAAGGISGAHLNAAITITQCILGNLSWTKLAAYIIGQFLGSFLAAATVFALYYDAIYDYTNGNLTVSGPTATALIFSTYPAPNVSLQGAFFTEVSGNGCGVLG
;
A
#
# COMPACT_ATOMS: atom_id res chain seq x y z
N GLU A 1 -33.87 -19.12 8.38
CA GLU A 1 -32.71 -19.26 9.29
C GLU A 1 -31.43 -19.31 8.43
N LYS A 2 -30.84 -18.19 8.00
CA LYS A 2 -29.90 -17.36 8.76
C LYS A 2 -30.11 -15.90 8.38
N ILE A 3 -30.97 -15.27 9.14
CA ILE A 3 -31.17 -13.84 9.21
C ILE A 3 -29.85 -13.22 9.72
N ALA A 4 -29.29 -12.31 8.93
CA ALA A 4 -28.48 -11.19 9.37
C ALA A 4 -27.57 -11.40 10.59
N LYS A 5 -26.38 -11.99 10.39
CA LYS A 5 -25.20 -11.52 11.14
C LYS A 5 -24.76 -10.19 10.53
N LYS A 6 -25.54 -9.12 10.77
CA LYS A 6 -25.05 -7.75 10.62
C LYS A 6 -24.11 -7.54 11.80
N GLN A 7 -22.87 -8.00 11.65
CA GLN A 7 -21.83 -7.79 12.65
C GLN A 7 -21.70 -6.28 12.81
N SER A 8 -22.17 -5.77 13.96
CA SER A 8 -22.05 -4.36 14.32
C SER A 8 -20.58 -4.10 14.63
N THR A 9 -19.77 -4.01 13.58
CA THR A 9 -18.36 -3.64 13.72
C THR A 9 -18.34 -2.13 13.91
N THR A 10 -18.16 -1.72 15.17
CA THR A 10 -17.91 -0.33 15.57
C THR A 10 -16.65 0.17 14.87
N ALA A 11 -16.60 1.47 14.53
CA ALA A 11 -15.46 2.09 13.83
C ALA A 11 -14.09 1.74 14.47
N THR A 12 -14.03 1.67 15.80
CA THR A 12 -12.84 1.27 16.57
C THR A 12 -12.42 -0.18 16.30
N SER A 13 -13.36 -1.12 16.22
CA SER A 13 -13.08 -2.53 15.92
C SER A 13 -12.61 -2.70 14.47
N THR A 14 -13.15 -1.91 13.55
CA THR A 14 -12.69 -1.88 12.15
C THR A 14 -11.26 -1.31 12.06
N LEU A 15 -10.95 -0.25 12.79
CA LEU A 15 -9.62 0.37 12.80
C LEU A 15 -8.54 -0.59 13.33
N LEU A 16 -8.83 -1.25 14.46
CA LEU A 16 -7.89 -2.14 15.15
C LEU A 16 -7.54 -3.39 14.34
N THR A 17 -8.45 -3.87 13.48
CA THR A 17 -8.16 -5.00 12.59
C THR A 17 -7.54 -4.57 11.27
N LEU A 18 -7.90 -3.40 10.74
CA LEU A 18 -7.35 -2.90 9.48
C LEU A 18 -5.88 -2.52 9.60
N LEU A 19 -5.48 -1.88 10.71
CA LEU A 19 -4.13 -1.35 10.88
C LEU A 19 -3.03 -2.44 10.77
N PRO A 20 -3.02 -3.52 11.57
CA PRO A 20 -1.97 -4.54 11.48
C PRO A 20 -1.97 -5.29 10.14
N LEU A 21 -3.14 -5.51 9.54
CA LEU A 21 -3.24 -6.15 8.23
C LEU A 21 -2.68 -5.26 7.12
N PHE A 22 -2.96 -3.96 7.18
CA PHE A 22 -2.43 -3.00 6.21
C PHE A 22 -0.92 -2.81 6.38
N VAL A 23 -0.41 -2.83 7.61
CA VAL A 23 1.03 -2.84 7.87
C VAL A 23 1.66 -4.06 7.21
N PHE A 24 1.10 -5.24 7.43
CA PHE A 24 1.60 -6.50 6.87
C PHE A 24 1.65 -6.47 5.33
N THR A 25 0.58 -6.06 4.65
CA THR A 25 0.56 -6.05 3.18
C THR A 25 1.57 -5.07 2.58
N GLN A 26 1.70 -3.87 3.15
CA GLN A 26 2.60 -2.85 2.66
C GLN A 26 4.07 -3.21 2.89
N ILE A 27 4.40 -3.93 3.97
CA ILE A 27 5.77 -4.41 4.21
C ILE A 27 6.25 -5.28 3.04
N PHE A 28 5.43 -6.16 2.48
CA PHE A 28 5.83 -7.00 1.33
C PHE A 28 6.21 -6.15 0.11
N GLY A 29 5.35 -5.20 -0.25
CA GLY A 29 5.59 -4.30 -1.38
C GLY A 29 6.85 -3.47 -1.18
N LEU A 30 6.91 -2.69 -0.11
CA LEU A 30 8.01 -1.77 0.18
C LEU A 30 9.36 -2.50 0.37
N SER A 31 9.36 -3.66 1.04
CA SER A 31 10.59 -4.46 1.21
C SER A 31 11.13 -5.00 -0.11
N SER A 32 10.24 -5.35 -1.05
CA SER A 32 10.68 -5.79 -2.38
C SER A 32 11.35 -4.66 -3.16
N VAL A 33 10.82 -3.44 -3.08
CA VAL A 33 11.44 -2.26 -3.71
C VAL A 33 12.80 -1.97 -3.05
N ALA A 34 12.88 -2.02 -1.72
CA ALA A 34 14.12 -1.86 -0.99
C ALA A 34 15.18 -2.88 -1.44
N GLN A 35 14.82 -4.16 -1.59
CA GLN A 35 15.74 -5.20 -2.05
C GLN A 35 16.28 -4.93 -3.46
N VAL A 36 15.42 -4.51 -4.39
CA VAL A 36 15.85 -4.23 -5.77
C VAL A 36 16.74 -2.99 -5.84
N VAL A 37 16.36 -1.91 -5.16
CA VAL A 37 17.09 -0.62 -5.18
C VAL A 37 18.46 -0.77 -4.49
N LEU A 38 18.47 -1.26 -3.25
CA LEU A 38 19.67 -1.37 -2.44
C LEU A 38 20.60 -2.47 -2.98
N GLY A 39 20.02 -3.54 -3.54
CA GLY A 39 20.76 -4.60 -4.23
C GLY A 39 21.26 -4.22 -5.62
N LYS A 40 21.04 -2.99 -6.10
CA LYS A 40 21.43 -2.51 -7.44
C LYS A 40 20.96 -3.45 -8.57
N GLY A 41 19.80 -4.09 -8.41
CA GLY A 41 19.25 -5.07 -9.34
C GLY A 41 19.82 -6.49 -9.25
N ASN A 42 20.78 -6.78 -8.35
CA ASN A 42 21.32 -8.14 -8.19
C ASN A 42 20.44 -9.01 -7.28
N ASN A 43 19.74 -8.41 -6.33
CA ASN A 43 18.92 -9.12 -5.33
C ASN A 43 17.42 -9.12 -5.68
N GLY A 44 17.07 -8.73 -6.90
CA GLY A 44 15.71 -8.71 -7.41
C GLY A 44 15.59 -7.83 -8.65
N GLN A 45 14.42 -7.92 -9.30
CA GLN A 45 14.13 -7.25 -10.57
C GLN A 45 12.74 -6.61 -10.51
N TYR A 46 12.37 -5.80 -11.51
CA TYR A 46 11.02 -5.22 -11.57
C TYR A 46 9.91 -6.28 -11.44
N LEU A 47 10.13 -7.48 -11.98
CA LEU A 47 9.19 -8.59 -11.84
C LEU A 47 9.00 -9.03 -10.39
N SER A 48 10.07 -9.07 -9.58
CA SER A 48 9.95 -9.45 -8.16
C SER A 48 9.17 -8.41 -7.36
N ILE A 49 9.28 -7.13 -7.71
CA ILE A 49 8.45 -6.07 -7.12
C ILE A 49 6.98 -6.32 -7.44
N ASN A 50 6.64 -6.51 -8.71
CA ASN A 50 5.26 -6.76 -9.15
C ASN A 50 4.65 -7.99 -8.46
N MET A 51 5.41 -9.08 -8.37
CA MET A 51 4.97 -10.31 -7.71
C MET A 51 4.80 -10.12 -6.20
N ALA A 52 5.73 -9.42 -5.53
CA ALA A 52 5.65 -9.18 -4.09
C ALA A 52 4.43 -8.31 -3.71
N PHE A 53 4.13 -7.27 -4.48
CA PHE A 53 2.91 -6.48 -4.30
C PHE A 53 1.66 -7.33 -4.52
N GLY A 54 1.60 -8.12 -5.61
CA GLY A 54 0.45 -8.99 -5.90
C GLY A 54 0.19 -10.04 -4.82
N ILE A 55 1.25 -10.70 -4.34
CA ILE A 55 1.17 -11.69 -3.26
C ILE A 55 0.78 -11.01 -1.95
N GLY A 56 1.40 -9.87 -1.62
CA GLY A 56 1.09 -9.09 -0.42
C GLY A 56 -0.39 -8.68 -0.37
N VAL A 57 -0.93 -8.16 -1.47
CA VAL A 57 -2.36 -7.82 -1.59
C VAL A 57 -3.24 -9.07 -1.45
N THR A 58 -2.89 -10.19 -2.11
CA THR A 58 -3.66 -11.44 -2.02
C THR A 58 -3.74 -11.97 -0.59
N LEU A 59 -2.61 -12.01 0.13
CA LEU A 59 -2.58 -12.40 1.53
C LEU A 59 -3.38 -11.44 2.41
N GLY A 60 -3.31 -10.14 2.11
CA GLY A 60 -4.13 -9.12 2.73
C GLY A 60 -5.62 -9.37 2.55
N ILE A 61 -6.06 -9.69 1.34
CA ILE A 61 -7.46 -10.00 1.04
C ILE A 61 -7.91 -11.24 1.81
N TYR A 62 -7.10 -12.30 1.81
CA TYR A 62 -7.42 -13.52 2.55
C TYR A 62 -7.58 -13.27 4.05
N ALA A 63 -6.71 -12.45 4.63
CA ALA A 63 -6.73 -12.13 6.06
C ALA A 63 -7.84 -11.11 6.43
N ALA A 64 -8.11 -10.13 5.58
CA ALA A 64 -9.01 -9.01 5.87
C ALA A 64 -10.45 -9.19 5.34
N GLY A 65 -10.67 -10.11 4.39
CA GLY A 65 -11.91 -10.23 3.62
C GLY A 65 -13.14 -10.50 4.49
N GLY A 66 -13.03 -11.44 5.43
CA GLY A 66 -14.11 -11.77 6.36
C GLY A 66 -14.39 -10.73 7.45
N ILE A 67 -13.55 -9.70 7.58
CA ILE A 67 -13.61 -8.74 8.71
C ILE A 67 -14.01 -7.35 8.24
N SER A 68 -13.38 -6.87 7.16
CA SER A 68 -13.46 -5.47 6.71
C SER A 68 -13.87 -5.30 5.25
N GLY A 69 -14.08 -6.39 4.51
CA GLY A 69 -14.24 -6.37 3.06
C GLY A 69 -12.92 -6.18 2.30
N ALA A 70 -11.78 -6.15 3.00
CA ALA A 70 -10.43 -6.08 2.44
C ALA A 70 -10.22 -4.95 1.42
N HIS A 71 -10.75 -3.75 1.67
CA HIS A 71 -10.62 -2.65 0.70
C HIS A 71 -9.16 -2.32 0.38
N LEU A 72 -8.28 -2.35 1.40
CA LEU A 72 -6.81 -2.23 1.31
C LEU A 72 -6.27 -1.09 0.40
N ASN A 73 -7.13 -0.13 0.04
CA ASN A 73 -6.88 0.98 -0.85
C ASN A 73 -7.97 2.04 -0.59
N ALA A 74 -7.56 3.30 -0.47
CA ALA A 74 -8.49 4.41 -0.26
C ALA A 74 -9.41 4.62 -1.46
N ALA A 75 -8.91 4.47 -2.70
CA ALA A 75 -9.72 4.58 -3.92
C ALA A 75 -10.83 3.51 -3.96
N ILE A 76 -10.50 2.25 -3.62
CA ILE A 76 -11.49 1.17 -3.50
C ILE A 76 -12.51 1.51 -2.41
N THR A 77 -12.05 2.01 -1.25
CA THR A 77 -12.93 2.40 -0.14
C THR A 77 -13.91 3.51 -0.55
N ILE A 78 -13.43 4.53 -1.26
CA ILE A 78 -14.25 5.63 -1.79
C ILE A 78 -15.26 5.09 -2.79
N THR A 79 -14.84 4.22 -3.73
CA THR A 79 -15.77 3.63 -4.70
C THR A 79 -16.86 2.81 -4.01
N GLN A 80 -16.53 2.01 -2.99
CA GLN A 80 -17.53 1.26 -2.22
C GLN A 80 -18.49 2.20 -1.46
N CYS A 81 -18.07 3.40 -1.07
CA CYS A 81 -18.97 4.43 -0.55
C CYS A 81 -19.90 5.01 -1.62
N ILE A 82 -19.37 5.30 -2.81
CA ILE A 82 -20.15 5.83 -3.95
C ILE A 82 -21.19 4.81 -4.41
N LEU A 83 -20.83 3.53 -4.47
CA LEU A 83 -21.73 2.42 -4.85
C LEU A 83 -22.75 2.07 -3.76
N GLY A 84 -22.66 2.69 -2.57
CA GLY A 84 -23.60 2.45 -1.46
C GLY A 84 -23.32 1.20 -0.61
N ASN A 85 -22.20 0.51 -0.87
CA ASN A 85 -21.79 -0.70 -0.12
C ASN A 85 -21.15 -0.37 1.23
N LEU A 86 -20.57 0.82 1.39
CA LEU A 86 -19.99 1.32 2.64
C LEU A 86 -20.62 2.67 3.05
N SER A 87 -20.98 2.80 4.33
CA SER A 87 -21.48 4.08 4.85
C SER A 87 -20.38 5.16 4.86
N TRP A 88 -20.72 6.37 4.43
CA TRP A 88 -19.84 7.54 4.45
C TRP A 88 -19.28 7.86 5.84
N THR A 89 -19.98 7.51 6.93
CA THR A 89 -19.48 7.70 8.30
C THR A 89 -18.29 6.80 8.62
N LYS A 90 -18.16 5.65 7.95
CA LYS A 90 -17.04 4.71 8.11
C LYS A 90 -15.85 5.05 7.21
N LEU A 91 -16.05 5.87 6.17
CA LEU A 91 -14.99 6.25 5.23
C LEU A 91 -13.77 6.84 5.93
N ALA A 92 -13.99 7.80 6.84
CA ALA A 92 -12.90 8.45 7.57
C ALA A 92 -12.09 7.45 8.42
N ALA A 93 -12.76 6.49 9.07
CA ALA A 93 -12.09 5.45 9.84
C ALA A 93 -11.24 4.54 8.95
N TYR A 94 -11.74 4.16 7.77
CA TYR A 94 -10.95 3.37 6.80
C TYR A 94 -9.73 4.15 6.31
N ILE A 95 -9.91 5.41 5.89
CA ILE A 95 -8.81 6.23 5.37
C ILE A 95 -7.73 6.43 6.45
N ILE A 96 -8.12 6.76 7.69
CA ILE A 96 -7.18 6.94 8.80
C ILE A 96 -6.45 5.63 9.10
N GLY A 97 -7.17 4.51 9.17
CA GLY A 97 -6.57 3.20 9.42
C GLY A 97 -5.58 2.78 8.34
N GLN A 98 -5.92 3.00 7.07
CA GLN A 98 -5.06 2.70 5.91
C GLN A 98 -3.83 3.62 5.90
N PHE A 99 -4.02 4.92 6.13
CA PHE A 99 -2.91 5.89 6.15
C PHE A 99 -1.92 5.61 7.29
N LEU A 100 -2.41 5.39 8.51
CA LEU A 100 -1.57 5.03 9.64
C LEU A 100 -0.89 3.67 9.43
N GLY A 101 -1.60 2.71 8.82
CA GLY A 101 -1.02 1.43 8.43
C GLY A 101 0.14 1.58 7.43
N SER A 102 -0.05 2.36 6.35
CA SER A 102 1.03 2.68 5.40
C SER A 102 2.22 3.32 6.09
N PHE A 103 1.97 4.30 6.96
CA PHE A 103 3.02 5.04 7.64
C PHE A 103 3.86 4.13 8.54
N LEU A 104 3.20 3.28 9.35
CA LEU A 104 3.88 2.31 10.20
C LEU A 104 4.63 1.24 9.40
N ALA A 105 4.10 0.81 8.25
CA ALA A 105 4.80 -0.10 7.35
C ALA A 105 6.08 0.53 6.80
N ALA A 106 6.00 1.78 6.32
CA ALA A 106 7.15 2.51 5.81
C ALA A 106 8.22 2.72 6.90
N ALA A 107 7.81 3.11 8.12
CA ALA A 107 8.72 3.23 9.26
C ALA A 107 9.38 1.89 9.62
N THR A 108 8.63 0.79 9.57
CA THR A 108 9.15 -0.55 9.83
C THR A 108 10.18 -0.96 8.78
N VAL A 109 9.88 -0.75 7.50
CA VAL A 109 10.80 -1.07 6.39
C VAL A 109 12.05 -0.19 6.47
N PHE A 110 11.90 1.09 6.77
CA PHE A 110 13.04 1.98 6.99
C PHE A 110 13.95 1.47 8.11
N ALA A 111 13.38 1.03 9.24
CA ALA A 111 14.15 0.47 10.35
C ALA A 111 14.83 -0.86 9.98
N LEU A 112 14.13 -1.76 9.28
CA LEU A 112 14.67 -3.06 8.87
C LEU A 112 15.82 -2.93 7.85
N TYR A 113 15.74 -1.94 6.97
CA TYR A 113 16.74 -1.71 5.92
C TYR A 113 17.69 -0.55 6.26
N TYR A 114 17.68 -0.04 7.50
CA TYR A 114 18.44 1.17 7.87
C TYR A 114 19.93 1.06 7.51
N ASP A 115 20.57 -0.04 7.90
CA ASP A 115 22.00 -0.26 7.63
C ASP A 115 22.29 -0.33 6.12
N ALA A 116 21.44 -1.01 5.36
CA ALA A 116 21.57 -1.13 3.91
C ALA A 116 21.32 0.20 3.18
N ILE A 117 20.35 1.01 3.66
CA ILE A 117 20.09 2.36 3.15
C ILE A 117 21.28 3.26 3.45
N TYR A 118 21.82 3.19 4.66
CA TYR A 118 22.96 4.00 5.09
C TYR A 118 24.20 3.69 4.25
N ASP A 119 24.53 2.41 4.06
CA ASP A 119 25.64 1.96 3.22
C ASP A 119 25.46 2.38 1.75
N TYR A 120 24.26 2.21 1.21
CA TYR A 120 23.96 2.58 -0.18
C TYR A 120 24.08 4.09 -0.44
N THR A 121 23.71 4.92 0.54
CA THR A 121 23.65 6.38 0.41
C THR A 121 24.84 7.12 1.00
N ASN A 122 25.72 6.43 1.74
CA ASN A 122 26.72 7.04 2.62
C ASN A 122 26.12 8.09 3.57
N GLY A 123 24.92 7.81 4.08
CA GLY A 123 24.16 8.71 4.96
C GLY A 123 23.45 9.88 4.26
N ASN A 124 23.57 10.04 2.94
CA ASN A 124 22.91 11.12 2.20
C ASN A 124 21.57 10.68 1.60
N LEU A 125 20.48 10.92 2.33
CA LEU A 125 19.13 10.54 1.91
C LEU A 125 18.57 11.51 0.86
N THR A 126 18.60 11.11 -0.41
CA THR A 126 18.13 11.93 -1.54
C THR A 126 16.84 11.42 -2.15
N VAL A 127 16.06 12.35 -2.70
CA VAL A 127 14.80 12.06 -3.43
C VAL A 127 15.04 11.79 -4.90
N SER A 128 16.10 12.37 -5.47
CA SER A 128 16.44 12.24 -6.89
C SER A 128 17.94 12.10 -7.07
N GLY A 129 18.34 11.48 -8.17
CA GLY A 129 19.74 11.20 -8.49
C GLY A 129 20.07 9.70 -8.43
N PRO A 130 21.34 9.33 -8.66
CA PRO A 130 21.77 7.93 -8.82
C PRO A 130 21.60 7.07 -7.57
N THR A 131 21.62 7.70 -6.39
CA THR A 131 21.51 7.03 -5.08
C THR A 131 20.18 7.35 -4.38
N ALA A 132 19.16 7.78 -5.13
CA ALA A 132 17.87 8.13 -4.55
C ALA A 132 17.18 6.92 -3.92
N THR A 133 16.78 7.06 -2.65
CA THR A 133 16.11 5.99 -1.89
C THR A 133 14.66 6.32 -1.56
N ALA A 134 14.20 7.56 -1.80
CA ALA A 134 12.82 7.94 -1.55
C ALA A 134 11.79 7.11 -2.35
N LEU A 135 12.20 6.59 -3.52
CA LEU A 135 11.38 5.74 -4.38
C LEU A 135 11.00 4.40 -3.74
N ILE A 136 11.71 3.99 -2.67
CA ILE A 136 11.37 2.79 -1.88
C ILE A 136 10.02 2.98 -1.19
N PHE A 137 9.68 4.21 -0.78
CA PHE A 137 8.53 4.49 0.07
C PHE A 137 7.36 5.15 -0.68
N SER A 138 7.63 5.85 -1.77
CA SER A 138 6.62 6.52 -2.58
C SER A 138 6.98 6.43 -4.05
N THR A 139 5.97 6.41 -4.92
CA THR A 139 6.19 6.48 -6.36
C THR A 139 6.57 7.89 -6.78
N TYR A 140 7.49 7.98 -7.74
CA TYR A 140 7.87 9.22 -8.41
C TYR A 140 7.71 9.02 -9.92
N PRO A 141 7.15 10.00 -10.65
CA PRO A 141 6.98 9.87 -12.09
C PRO A 141 8.34 9.78 -12.78
N ALA A 142 8.40 9.00 -13.85
CA ALA A 142 9.60 8.94 -14.67
C ALA A 142 9.87 10.31 -15.34
N PRO A 143 11.14 10.68 -15.61
CA PRO A 143 11.48 12.01 -16.14
C PRO A 143 10.82 12.36 -17.47
N ASN A 144 10.39 11.35 -18.23
CA ASN A 144 9.75 11.46 -19.52
C ASN A 144 8.21 11.50 -19.46
N VAL A 145 7.61 11.52 -18.26
CA VAL A 145 6.15 11.49 -18.08
C VAL A 145 5.66 12.87 -17.63
N SER A 146 4.72 13.44 -18.38
CA SER A 146 4.06 14.69 -18.00
C SER A 146 3.06 14.48 -16.86
N LEU A 147 2.73 15.54 -16.11
CA LEU A 147 1.73 15.47 -15.04
C LEU A 147 0.37 14.95 -15.54
N GLN A 148 -0.05 15.36 -16.74
CA GLN A 148 -1.29 14.87 -17.35
C GLN A 148 -1.19 13.37 -17.68
N GLY A 149 -0.06 12.93 -18.25
CA GLY A 149 0.17 11.51 -18.52
C GLY A 149 0.11 10.67 -17.24
N ALA A 150 0.81 11.09 -16.19
CA ALA A 150 0.79 10.44 -14.89
C ALA A 150 -0.62 10.35 -14.30
N PHE A 151 -1.40 11.44 -14.37
CA PHE A 151 -2.79 11.46 -13.90
C PHE A 151 -3.64 10.40 -14.60
N PHE A 152 -3.61 10.34 -15.94
CA PHE A 152 -4.42 9.36 -16.67
C PHE A 152 -3.94 7.93 -16.43
N THR A 153 -2.63 7.70 -16.30
CA THR A 153 -2.09 6.39 -15.94
C THR A 153 -2.61 5.91 -14.58
N GLU A 154 -2.59 6.77 -13.56
CA GLU A 154 -3.09 6.44 -12.22
C GLU A 154 -4.61 6.23 -12.19
N VAL A 155 -5.38 7.02 -12.94
CA VAL A 155 -6.83 6.84 -13.07
C VAL A 155 -7.16 5.51 -13.74
N SER A 156 -6.49 5.18 -14.85
CA SER A 156 -6.70 3.91 -15.54
C SER A 156 -6.29 2.71 -14.68
N GLY A 157 -5.13 2.78 -14.02
CA GLY A 157 -4.63 1.71 -13.16
C GLY A 157 -5.56 1.43 -11.96
N ASN A 158 -5.95 2.48 -11.23
CA ASN A 158 -6.91 2.33 -10.13
C ASN A 158 -8.30 1.91 -10.63
N GLY A 159 -8.73 2.38 -11.79
CA GLY A 159 -9.99 1.97 -12.42
C GLY A 159 -10.04 0.46 -12.67
N CYS A 160 -8.98 -0.13 -13.22
CA CYS A 160 -8.88 -1.58 -13.38
C CYS A 160 -8.94 -2.32 -12.04
N GLY A 161 -8.25 -1.82 -11.00
CA GLY A 161 -8.26 -2.43 -9.67
C GLY A 161 -9.60 -2.34 -8.94
N VAL A 162 -10.44 -1.36 -9.26
CA VAL A 162 -11.79 -1.20 -8.70
C VAL A 162 -12.81 -2.14 -9.35
N LEU A 163 -12.56 -2.56 -10.61
CA LEU A 163 -13.47 -3.42 -11.37
C LEU A 163 -13.23 -4.93 -11.17
N GLY A 164 -12.05 -5.31 -10.67
CA GLY A 164 -11.69 -6.70 -10.37
C GLY A 164 -12.19 -7.17 -9.02
#